data_AF-A0A7V5BNZ0-F1
#
_entry.id   AF-A0A7V5BNZ0-F1
#
_cell.length_a   1.000
_cell.length_b   1.000
_cell.length_c   1.000
_cell.angle_alpha   90.00
_cell.angle_beta   90.00
_cell.angle_gamma   90.00
#
_symmetry.space_group_name_H-M   'P 1'
#
loop_
_entity.id
_entity.type
_entity.pdbx_description
1 polymer ?
#
loop_
_entity_poly.entity_id
_entity_poly.type
_entity_poly.pdbx_seq_one_letter_code
_entity_poly.pdbx_strand_id
1 'polypeptide(L)'
;MKRLGLLLAWATILLVTACQSRAQTTTFHTDPYFANVAMVVLDYQSLEIQRLHARQQTPCDDLNAPLPDDILLKKASGFFDTVGEYWTYRIMTDEHGQPQEVMGFEIKHVHDLAVLEMEPGDFGGFAIMHRCSGLLNFAGSIVWSGTGEQLFPAVPLKPKQGSLSEEQIMSPESLDVLIGPGAHQVDPTQGKRAWESTQRLDVVQQISRYPHRVLVYLYPRTVGMFAPERASWVVVVYNIAPQRHRP
;
A
#
# COMPACT_ATOMS: atom_id res chain seq x y z
N MET A 1 20.72 -74.77 7.03
CA MET A 1 19.39 -74.57 7.64
C MET A 1 19.04 -73.09 7.61
N LYS A 2 17.99 -72.74 6.86
CA LYS A 2 16.94 -71.71 7.09
C LYS A 2 17.38 -70.24 7.30
N ARG A 3 16.75 -69.17 6.77
CA ARG A 3 15.67 -68.84 5.81
C ARG A 3 15.78 -67.30 5.68
N LEU A 4 15.76 -66.68 4.50
CA LEU A 4 14.57 -66.21 3.76
C LEU A 4 13.75 -65.11 4.47
N GLY A 5 13.57 -63.96 3.79
CA GLY A 5 12.60 -62.89 4.08
C GLY A 5 13.27 -61.62 4.63
N LEU A 6 13.04 -60.40 4.14
CA LEU A 6 11.83 -59.86 3.53
C LEU A 6 12.22 -58.60 2.72
N LEU A 7 11.95 -58.61 1.42
CA LEU A 7 11.86 -57.41 0.58
C LEU A 7 10.52 -56.74 0.90
N LEU A 8 10.53 -55.54 1.48
CA LEU A 8 9.35 -54.69 1.59
C LEU A 8 9.59 -53.42 0.80
N ALA A 9 8.91 -53.39 -0.34
CA ALA A 9 8.80 -52.26 -1.24
C ALA A 9 8.14 -51.07 -0.54
N TRP A 10 8.84 -49.94 -0.49
CA TRP A 10 8.23 -48.64 -0.25
C TRP A 10 8.22 -47.89 -1.57
N ALA A 11 7.17 -48.12 -2.35
CA ALA A 11 6.82 -47.28 -3.49
C ALA A 11 6.10 -46.05 -2.94
N THR A 12 6.87 -45.00 -2.64
CA THR A 12 6.31 -43.70 -2.27
C THR A 12 5.73 -43.06 -3.52
N ILE A 13 4.41 -43.17 -3.68
CA ILE A 13 3.64 -42.48 -4.70
C ILE A 13 3.73 -40.98 -4.40
N LEU A 14 4.59 -40.28 -5.12
CA LEU A 14 4.61 -38.82 -5.22
C LEU A 14 3.39 -38.40 -6.06
N LEU A 15 2.22 -38.32 -5.41
CA LEU A 15 1.10 -37.55 -5.93
C LEU A 15 1.46 -36.07 -5.81
N VAL A 16 2.19 -35.55 -6.80
CA VAL A 16 2.34 -34.11 -6.98
C VAL A 16 1.00 -33.62 -7.53
N THR A 17 0.10 -33.26 -6.62
CA THR A 17 -1.12 -32.54 -6.95
C THR A 17 -0.69 -31.17 -7.47
N ALA A 18 -0.57 -31.06 -8.79
CA ALA A 18 -0.41 -29.78 -9.48
C ALA A 18 -1.68 -28.96 -9.21
N CYS A 19 -1.69 -28.21 -8.11
CA CYS A 19 -2.65 -27.18 -7.85
C CYS A 19 -2.39 -26.08 -8.89
N GLN A 20 -2.97 -26.25 -10.08
CA GLN A 20 -3.02 -25.22 -11.10
C GLN A 20 -3.81 -24.06 -10.48
N SER A 21 -3.10 -23.09 -9.90
CA SER A 21 -3.68 -21.81 -9.52
C SER A 21 -4.20 -21.20 -10.81
N ARG A 22 -5.51 -21.31 -11.02
CA ARG A 22 -6.20 -20.71 -12.16
C ARG A 22 -5.97 -19.21 -12.04
N ALA A 23 -5.05 -18.70 -12.85
CA ALA A 23 -4.70 -17.31 -12.80
C ALA A 23 -5.94 -16.49 -13.18
N GLN A 24 -6.54 -15.83 -12.20
CA GLN A 24 -7.62 -14.89 -12.44
C GLN A 24 -6.99 -13.69 -13.16
N THR A 25 -7.19 -13.60 -14.46
CA THR A 25 -6.96 -12.36 -15.19
C THR A 25 -8.07 -11.41 -14.75
N THR A 26 -7.76 -10.54 -13.80
CA THR A 26 -8.67 -9.48 -13.36
C THR A 26 -8.81 -8.49 -14.51
N THR A 27 -9.80 -8.70 -15.37
CA THR A 27 -10.21 -7.67 -16.33
C THR A 27 -10.86 -6.54 -15.53
N PHE A 28 -10.18 -5.39 -15.47
CA PHE A 28 -10.75 -4.18 -14.88
C PHE A 28 -11.95 -3.75 -15.72
N HIS A 29 -13.15 -3.90 -15.16
CA HIS A 29 -14.34 -3.32 -15.76
C HIS A 29 -14.28 -1.83 -15.52
N THR A 30 -14.02 -1.04 -16.56
CA THR A 30 -13.95 0.43 -16.47
C THR A 30 -15.37 0.98 -16.35
N ASP A 31 -15.95 0.85 -15.17
CA ASP A 31 -17.12 1.63 -14.81
C ASP A 31 -16.63 3.06 -14.54
N PRO A 32 -17.12 4.07 -15.30
CA PRO A 32 -16.69 5.46 -15.16
C PRO A 32 -17.02 6.07 -13.78
N TYR A 33 -17.83 5.39 -12.96
CA TYR A 33 -18.20 5.83 -11.62
C TYR A 33 -17.23 5.40 -10.54
N PHE A 34 -16.24 4.54 -10.84
CA PHE A 34 -15.26 4.09 -9.87
C PHE A 34 -13.86 4.64 -10.18
N ALA A 35 -13.16 5.04 -9.12
CA ALA A 35 -11.74 5.25 -9.17
C ALA A 35 -11.02 3.90 -9.11
N ASN A 36 -10.18 3.62 -10.09
CA ASN A 36 -9.23 2.51 -10.06
C ASN A 36 -7.97 2.99 -9.36
N VAL A 37 -7.51 2.21 -8.38
CA VAL A 37 -6.24 2.43 -7.68
C VAL A 37 -5.32 1.26 -7.95
N ALA A 38 -4.09 1.55 -8.30
CA ALA A 38 -2.98 0.62 -8.23
C ALA A 38 -1.98 1.10 -7.17
N MET A 39 -1.38 0.14 -6.50
CA MET A 39 -0.34 0.34 -5.52
C MET A 39 0.79 -0.62 -5.86
N VAL A 40 1.98 -0.06 -6.07
CA VAL A 40 3.19 -0.78 -6.40
C VAL A 40 4.19 -0.56 -5.28
N VAL A 41 4.71 -1.64 -4.72
CA VAL A 41 5.78 -1.59 -3.70
C VAL A 41 7.07 -2.01 -4.38
N LEU A 42 8.06 -1.14 -4.35
CA LEU A 42 9.37 -1.36 -4.94
C LEU A 42 10.45 -1.40 -3.86
N ASP A 43 11.48 -2.18 -4.10
CA ASP A 43 12.73 -2.08 -3.36
C ASP A 43 13.33 -0.67 -3.52
N TYR A 44 13.84 -0.09 -2.44
CA TYR A 44 14.34 1.29 -2.45
C TYR A 44 15.53 1.49 -3.39
N GLN A 45 16.46 0.53 -3.44
CA GLN A 45 17.73 0.68 -4.16
C GLN A 45 17.65 0.15 -5.59
N SER A 46 17.14 -1.07 -5.74
CA SER A 46 17.08 -1.77 -7.03
C SER A 46 15.89 -1.34 -7.88
N LEU A 47 14.86 -0.72 -7.27
CA LEU A 47 13.56 -0.44 -7.89
C LEU A 47 12.87 -1.71 -8.42
N GLU A 48 13.25 -2.90 -7.93
CA GLU A 48 12.55 -4.13 -8.26
C GLU A 48 11.16 -4.14 -7.61
N ILE A 49 10.16 -4.57 -8.37
CA ILE A 49 8.77 -4.64 -7.89
C ILE A 49 8.65 -5.82 -6.93
N GLN A 50 8.42 -5.49 -5.65
CA GLN A 50 8.20 -6.48 -4.61
C GLN A 50 6.74 -6.92 -4.55
N ARG A 51 5.80 -5.97 -4.70
CA ARG A 51 4.35 -6.23 -4.61
C ARG A 51 3.55 -5.33 -5.54
N LEU A 52 2.42 -5.86 -5.98
CA LEU A 52 1.42 -5.13 -6.76
C LEU A 52 0.05 -5.37 -6.14
N HIS A 53 -0.77 -4.32 -6.04
CA HIS A 53 -2.16 -4.43 -5.65
C HIS A 53 -2.98 -3.44 -6.48
N ALA A 54 -4.18 -3.83 -6.87
CA ALA A 54 -5.08 -2.91 -7.52
C ALA A 54 -6.53 -3.24 -7.16
N ARG A 55 -7.35 -2.20 -7.08
CA ARG A 55 -8.75 -2.30 -6.67
C ARG A 55 -9.55 -1.10 -7.20
N GLN A 56 -10.87 -1.23 -7.11
CA GLN A 56 -11.80 -0.14 -7.36
C GLN A 56 -12.24 0.50 -6.05
N GLN A 57 -12.46 1.81 -6.07
CA GLN A 57 -12.97 2.59 -4.95
C GLN A 57 -13.93 3.67 -5.43
N THR A 58 -14.85 4.08 -4.56
CA THR A 58 -15.70 5.25 -4.82
C THR A 58 -14.84 6.51 -4.80
N PRO A 59 -14.89 7.36 -5.83
CA PRO A 59 -14.12 8.60 -5.87
C PRO A 59 -14.66 9.65 -4.90
N CYS A 60 -13.85 10.66 -4.62
CA CYS A 60 -14.30 11.88 -3.98
C CYS A 60 -15.14 12.72 -4.96
N ASP A 61 -16.38 13.02 -4.60
CA ASP A 61 -17.28 13.90 -5.36
C ASP A 61 -18.24 14.64 -4.41
N ASP A 62 -19.13 15.47 -4.96
CA ASP A 62 -20.12 16.22 -4.17
C ASP A 62 -20.98 15.34 -3.25
N LEU A 63 -21.20 14.08 -3.62
CA LEU A 63 -22.02 13.13 -2.88
C LEU A 63 -21.20 12.32 -1.88
N ASN A 64 -19.88 12.25 -2.09
CA ASN A 64 -18.90 11.54 -1.28
C ASN A 64 -17.82 12.53 -0.83
N ALA A 65 -18.20 13.43 0.08
CA ALA A 65 -17.25 14.37 0.68
C ALA A 65 -16.12 13.63 1.43
N PRO A 66 -14.92 14.22 1.52
CA PRO A 66 -13.84 13.69 2.35
C PRO A 66 -14.31 13.43 3.78
N LEU A 67 -13.99 12.25 4.30
CA LEU A 67 -14.26 11.92 5.70
C LEU A 67 -13.44 12.84 6.62
N PRO A 68 -14.03 13.29 7.74
CA PRO A 68 -13.29 13.97 8.80
C PRO A 68 -12.11 13.16 9.33
N ASP A 69 -11.08 13.84 9.82
CA ASP A 69 -9.83 13.23 10.28
C ASP A 69 -10.03 12.26 11.46
N ASP A 70 -10.95 12.54 12.38
CA ASP A 70 -11.30 11.65 13.49
C ASP A 70 -11.91 10.32 13.00
N ILE A 71 -12.68 10.35 11.90
CA ILE A 71 -13.23 9.15 11.26
C ILE A 71 -12.13 8.35 10.55
N LEU A 72 -11.19 9.02 9.89
CA LEU A 72 -10.03 8.37 9.25
C LEU A 72 -9.14 7.70 10.31
N LEU A 73 -8.82 8.42 11.39
CA LEU A 73 -8.07 7.90 12.52
C LEU A 73 -8.76 6.70 13.16
N LYS A 74 -10.07 6.76 13.42
CA LYS A 74 -10.83 5.63 13.98
C LYS A 74 -10.82 4.40 13.06
N LYS A 75 -10.82 4.59 11.74
CA LYS A 75 -10.71 3.49 10.77
C LYS A 75 -9.29 2.92 10.73
N ALA A 76 -8.28 3.78 10.85
CA ALA A 76 -6.88 3.37 10.90
C ALA A 76 -6.47 2.75 12.24
N SER A 77 -7.10 3.13 13.35
CA SER A 77 -6.76 2.64 14.70
C SER A 77 -6.98 1.13 14.79
N GLY A 78 -8.09 0.62 14.24
CA GLY A 78 -8.34 -0.83 14.18
C GLY A 78 -7.26 -1.61 13.41
N PHE A 79 -6.52 -0.93 12.52
CA PHE A 79 -5.32 -1.49 11.91
C PHE A 79 -4.11 -1.38 12.85
N PHE A 80 -3.84 -0.23 13.45
CA PHE A 80 -2.71 -0.04 14.36
C PHE A 80 -2.78 -0.91 15.63
N ASP A 81 -3.99 -1.24 16.09
CA ASP A 81 -4.23 -2.18 17.19
C ASP A 81 -3.63 -3.58 16.89
N THR A 82 -3.52 -3.97 15.62
CA THR A 82 -2.91 -5.25 15.21
C THR A 82 -1.37 -5.22 15.22
N VAL A 83 -0.78 -4.03 15.26
CA VAL A 83 0.68 -3.82 15.16
C VAL A 83 1.36 -3.95 16.53
N GLY A 84 0.60 -4.19 17.60
CA GLY A 84 1.15 -4.46 18.91
C GLY A 84 0.11 -4.41 20.02
N GLU A 85 0.22 -5.34 20.96
CA GLU A 85 -0.48 -5.29 22.26
C GLU A 85 -0.05 -4.09 23.13
N TYR A 86 0.96 -3.35 22.70
CA TYR A 86 1.49 -2.16 23.38
C TYR A 86 0.78 -0.86 23.00
N TRP A 87 -0.16 -0.91 22.05
CA TRP A 87 -0.89 0.26 21.57
C TRP A 87 -2.24 0.37 22.25
N THR A 88 -2.29 0.95 23.45
CA THR A 88 -3.57 1.51 23.90
C THR A 88 -3.78 2.86 23.22
N TYR A 89 -4.41 2.82 22.04
CA TYR A 89 -5.14 3.96 21.50
C TYR A 89 -6.24 4.33 22.49
N ARG A 90 -5.92 5.15 23.49
CA ARG A 90 -6.94 5.85 24.25
C ARG A 90 -7.15 7.15 23.51
N ILE A 91 -8.31 7.27 22.86
CA ILE A 91 -8.94 8.58 22.67
C ILE A 91 -9.08 9.11 24.10
N MET A 92 -8.08 9.88 24.53
CA MET A 92 -8.13 10.53 25.82
C MET A 92 -9.18 11.60 25.63
N THR A 93 -10.34 11.41 26.23
CA THR A 93 -11.26 12.51 26.37
C THR A 93 -10.73 13.42 27.46
N ASP A 94 -10.74 14.73 27.25
CA ASP A 94 -10.50 15.67 28.32
C ASP A 94 -11.58 15.55 29.41
N GLU A 95 -11.45 16.36 30.46
CA GLU A 95 -12.43 16.41 31.56
C GLU A 95 -13.86 16.79 31.12
N HIS A 96 -14.03 17.31 29.89
CA HIS A 96 -15.31 17.70 29.29
C HIS A 96 -15.85 16.66 28.29
N GLY A 97 -15.21 15.48 28.19
CA GLY A 97 -15.62 14.46 27.23
C GLY A 97 -15.26 14.82 25.78
N GLN A 98 -14.49 15.89 25.54
CA GLN A 98 -14.03 16.25 24.21
C GLN A 98 -12.83 15.39 23.85
N PRO A 99 -12.69 14.92 22.60
CA PRO A 99 -11.49 14.23 22.16
C PRO A 99 -10.30 15.15 22.35
N GLN A 100 -9.40 14.83 23.28
CA GLN A 100 -8.11 15.47 23.38
C GLN A 100 -7.28 15.02 22.19
N GLU A 101 -6.48 15.94 21.65
CA GLU A 101 -5.62 15.74 20.47
C GLU A 101 -4.95 14.36 20.55
N VAL A 102 -5.12 13.56 19.50
CA VAL A 102 -4.58 12.21 19.41
C VAL A 102 -3.06 12.34 19.32
N MET A 103 -2.39 12.36 20.46
CA MET A 103 -0.94 12.52 20.50
C MET A 103 -0.28 11.41 19.67
N GLY A 104 0.54 11.82 18.71
CA GLY A 104 1.42 10.93 17.97
C GLY A 104 1.04 10.63 16.52
N PHE A 105 -0.09 11.14 15.99
CA PHE A 105 -0.41 11.03 14.55
C PHE A 105 -0.29 12.36 13.82
N GLU A 106 0.45 12.37 12.71
CA GLU A 106 0.42 13.42 11.69
C GLU A 106 -0.46 12.94 10.52
N ILE A 107 -1.43 13.77 10.10
CA ILE A 107 -2.26 13.48 8.93
C ILE A 107 -1.89 14.44 7.81
N LYS A 108 -1.40 13.89 6.70
CA LYS A 108 -1.07 14.62 5.48
C LYS A 108 -2.14 14.35 4.44
N HIS A 109 -2.86 15.38 4.01
CA HIS A 109 -3.83 15.27 2.92
C HIS A 109 -3.13 15.45 1.58
N VAL A 110 -3.19 14.44 0.73
CA VAL A 110 -2.65 14.44 -0.63
C VAL A 110 -3.82 14.18 -1.58
N HIS A 111 -4.47 15.26 -2.03
CA HIS A 111 -5.69 15.20 -2.82
C HIS A 111 -6.78 14.34 -2.16
N ASP A 112 -7.12 13.21 -2.80
CA ASP A 112 -8.15 12.24 -2.38
C ASP A 112 -7.59 11.18 -1.42
N LEU A 113 -6.31 11.26 -1.08
CA LEU A 113 -5.61 10.37 -0.15
C LEU A 113 -5.28 11.10 1.15
N ALA A 114 -5.29 10.36 2.25
CA ALA A 114 -4.73 10.75 3.53
C ALA A 114 -3.59 9.80 3.86
N VAL A 115 -2.45 10.37 4.23
CA VAL A 115 -1.31 9.64 4.79
C VAL A 115 -1.30 9.91 6.29
N LEU A 116 -1.56 8.87 7.08
CA LEU A 116 -1.59 8.93 8.53
C LEU A 116 -0.27 8.35 9.00
N GLU A 117 0.61 9.18 9.57
CA GLU A 117 1.90 8.79 10.09
C GLU A 117 1.88 8.81 11.60
N MET A 118 2.38 7.75 12.22
CA MET A 118 2.65 7.73 13.65
C MET A 118 4.12 8.04 13.86
N GLU A 119 4.43 9.10 14.62
CA GLU A 119 5.82 9.46 14.89
C GLU A 119 6.52 8.30 15.62
N PRO A 120 7.61 7.78 15.07
CA PRO A 120 8.22 6.58 15.59
C PRO A 120 9.20 6.87 16.74
N GLY A 121 8.90 6.34 17.92
CA GLY A 121 9.89 6.14 19.00
C GLY A 121 10.60 4.81 18.80
N ASP A 122 10.34 3.83 19.66
CA ASP A 122 10.75 2.43 19.43
C ASP A 122 9.90 1.75 18.35
N PHE A 123 8.66 2.21 18.22
CA PHE A 123 7.69 1.71 17.27
C PHE A 123 6.92 2.89 16.66
N GLY A 124 6.48 2.71 15.42
CA GLY A 124 5.73 3.66 14.62
C GLY A 124 4.99 2.94 13.50
N GLY A 125 4.45 3.71 12.57
CA GLY A 125 3.77 3.13 11.42
C GLY A 125 3.15 4.21 10.56
N PHE A 126 2.61 3.79 9.42
CA PHE A 126 1.81 4.68 8.60
C PHE A 126 0.73 3.92 7.84
N ALA A 127 -0.28 4.66 7.43
CA ALA A 127 -1.37 4.18 6.60
C ALA A 127 -1.64 5.19 5.47
N ILE A 128 -1.91 4.68 4.27
CA ILE A 128 -2.44 5.46 3.15
C ILE A 128 -3.90 5.06 2.98
N MET A 129 -4.81 6.02 3.11
CA MET A 129 -6.25 5.82 3.03
C MET A 129 -6.85 6.70 1.95
N HIS A 130 -7.92 6.23 1.31
CA HIS A 130 -8.74 7.10 0.49
C HIS A 130 -9.69 7.92 1.37
N ARG A 131 -9.70 9.24 1.21
CA ARG A 131 -10.38 10.18 2.12
C ARG A 131 -11.89 10.03 2.10
N CYS A 132 -12.49 9.78 0.94
CA CYS A 132 -13.95 9.79 0.83
C CYS A 132 -14.60 8.45 1.15
N SER A 133 -13.88 7.34 0.93
CA SER A 133 -14.38 5.99 1.24
C SER A 133 -13.85 5.47 2.58
N GLY A 134 -12.78 6.07 3.10
CA GLY A 134 -12.06 5.59 4.28
C GLY A 134 -11.46 4.20 4.07
N LEU A 135 -11.25 3.78 2.82
CA LEU A 135 -10.68 2.47 2.53
C LEU A 135 -9.16 2.53 2.63
N LEU A 136 -8.57 1.59 3.37
CA LEU A 136 -7.11 1.44 3.52
C LEU A 136 -6.48 0.96 2.21
N ASN A 137 -5.50 1.68 1.66
CA ASN A 137 -4.77 1.31 0.46
C ASN A 137 -3.44 0.62 0.78
N PHE A 138 -2.68 1.17 1.74
CA PHE A 138 -1.43 0.61 2.23
C PHE A 138 -1.34 0.83 3.73
N ALA A 139 -0.68 -0.08 4.43
CA ALA A 139 -0.17 0.23 5.75
C ALA A 139 1.03 -0.64 6.13
N GLY A 140 1.94 -0.06 6.91
CA GLY A 140 3.15 -0.72 7.37
C GLY A 140 3.60 -0.21 8.73
N SER A 141 4.27 -1.08 9.48
CA SER A 141 4.87 -0.75 10.77
C SER A 141 6.30 -0.24 10.60
N ILE A 142 6.74 0.58 11.54
CA ILE A 142 8.13 1.03 11.62
C ILE A 142 8.63 0.61 13.00
N VAL A 143 9.75 -0.08 13.06
CA VAL A 143 10.32 -0.54 14.34
C VAL A 143 11.77 -0.14 14.37
N TRP A 144 12.26 0.41 15.48
CA TRP A 144 13.63 0.93 15.59
C TRP A 144 14.71 -0.12 15.27
N SER A 145 14.43 -1.40 15.55
CA SER A 145 15.30 -2.55 15.22
C SER A 145 15.33 -2.89 13.72
N GLY A 146 14.54 -2.15 12.93
CA GLY A 146 14.29 -2.34 11.52
C GLY A 146 13.47 -3.58 11.19
N THR A 147 12.72 -4.13 12.13
CA THR A 147 11.78 -5.24 11.91
C THR A 147 10.38 -4.75 11.54
N GLY A 148 10.26 -3.52 11.01
CA GLY A 148 9.01 -3.04 10.45
C GLY A 148 8.57 -3.88 9.26
N GLU A 149 7.26 -4.07 9.12
CA GLU A 149 6.67 -4.94 8.11
C GLU A 149 5.51 -4.25 7.40
N GLN A 150 5.36 -4.55 6.11
CA GLN A 150 4.13 -4.23 5.42
C GLN A 150 3.01 -5.15 5.91
N LEU A 151 1.96 -4.55 6.42
CA LEU A 151 0.83 -5.25 7.04
C LEU A 151 -0.40 -5.27 6.12
N PHE A 152 -0.58 -4.23 5.31
CA PHE A 152 -1.63 -4.18 4.30
C PHE A 152 -1.09 -3.74 2.93
N PRO A 153 -1.51 -4.40 1.82
CA PRO A 153 -2.23 -5.67 1.78
C PRO A 153 -1.35 -6.82 2.27
N ALA A 154 -1.95 -7.74 3.05
CA ALA A 154 -1.25 -8.88 3.64
C ALA A 154 -0.82 -9.92 2.60
N VAL A 155 -1.66 -10.14 1.57
CA VAL A 155 -1.37 -11.08 0.49
C VAL A 155 -0.80 -10.30 -0.70
N PRO A 156 0.48 -10.49 -1.05
CA PRO A 156 1.00 -9.92 -2.28
C PRO A 156 0.27 -10.56 -3.47
N LEU A 157 -0.27 -9.76 -4.39
CA LEU A 157 -0.41 -10.27 -5.73
C LEU A 157 1.03 -10.39 -6.22
N LYS A 158 1.51 -11.63 -6.37
CA LYS A 158 2.73 -11.85 -7.13
C LYS A 158 2.46 -11.20 -8.48
N PRO A 159 3.22 -10.18 -8.90
CA PRO A 159 3.12 -9.78 -10.28
C PRO A 159 3.37 -11.05 -11.07
N LYS A 160 2.35 -11.56 -11.79
CA LYS A 160 2.66 -12.12 -13.12
C LYS A 160 3.51 -11.02 -13.70
N GLN A 161 4.82 -11.26 -13.90
CA GLN A 161 5.74 -10.28 -14.47
C GLN A 161 4.92 -9.49 -15.48
N GLY A 162 4.53 -8.28 -15.08
CA GLY A 162 3.43 -7.59 -15.75
C GLY A 162 3.82 -7.55 -17.21
N SER A 163 2.89 -7.80 -18.14
CA SER A 163 3.28 -7.55 -19.52
C SER A 163 3.74 -6.11 -19.53
N LEU A 164 4.98 -5.90 -19.94
CA LEU A 164 5.49 -4.55 -20.07
C LEU A 164 4.83 -4.04 -21.33
N SER A 165 3.99 -3.03 -21.19
CA SER A 165 3.45 -2.36 -22.35
C SER A 165 4.40 -1.23 -22.76
N GLU A 166 4.47 -1.01 -24.07
CA GLU A 166 5.26 0.05 -24.69
C GLU A 166 4.39 1.27 -25.01
N GLU A 167 3.10 1.26 -24.67
CA GLU A 167 2.23 2.42 -24.86
C GLU A 167 2.78 3.62 -24.05
N GLN A 168 2.78 4.79 -24.67
CA GLN A 168 3.08 6.05 -23.99
C GLN A 168 1.96 6.36 -23.01
N ILE A 169 2.29 6.50 -21.72
CA ILE A 169 1.32 6.93 -20.72
C ILE A 169 1.14 8.44 -20.75
N MET A 170 -0.06 8.90 -20.39
CA MET A 170 -0.30 10.31 -20.08
C MET A 170 0.56 10.72 -18.87
N SER A 171 1.07 11.95 -18.85
CA SER A 171 1.69 12.48 -17.63
C SER A 171 0.62 12.60 -16.53
N PRO A 172 0.94 12.29 -15.26
CA PRO A 172 0.00 12.48 -14.18
C PRO A 172 -0.31 13.96 -13.97
N GLU A 173 -1.53 14.28 -13.53
CA GLU A 173 -1.94 15.64 -13.15
C GLU A 173 -1.11 16.16 -11.97
N SER A 174 -0.80 15.26 -11.03
CA SER A 174 0.12 15.52 -9.92
C SER A 174 1.01 14.32 -9.63
N LEU A 175 2.25 14.60 -9.24
CA LEU A 175 3.22 13.63 -8.75
C LEU A 175 3.77 14.14 -7.42
N ASP A 176 3.21 13.64 -6.33
CA ASP A 176 3.59 14.00 -4.97
C ASP A 176 4.60 12.98 -4.44
N VAL A 177 5.73 13.46 -3.92
CA VAL A 177 6.76 12.60 -3.29
C VAL A 177 6.84 12.95 -1.81
N LEU A 178 6.51 11.97 -0.97
CA LEU A 178 6.58 12.08 0.49
C LEU A 178 7.69 11.18 1.03
N ILE A 179 8.44 11.72 1.99
CA ILE A 179 9.52 11.02 2.68
C ILE A 179 9.02 10.65 4.08
N GLY A 180 9.01 9.35 4.37
CA GLY A 180 8.59 8.85 5.67
C GLY A 180 9.50 9.28 6.81
N PRO A 181 9.04 9.12 8.06
CA PRO A 181 9.75 9.61 9.24
C PRO A 181 11.12 8.93 9.40
N GLY A 182 12.14 9.69 9.79
CA GLY A 182 13.51 9.20 9.97
C GLY A 182 14.34 9.08 8.69
N ALA A 183 13.78 9.42 7.51
CA ALA A 183 14.47 9.36 6.22
C ALA A 183 14.76 10.75 5.60
N HIS A 184 14.86 11.81 6.42
CA HIS A 184 14.93 13.21 5.98
C HIS A 184 16.12 13.58 5.06
N GLN A 185 17.13 12.73 4.95
CA GLN A 185 18.30 12.94 4.08
C GLN A 185 18.12 12.36 2.68
N VAL A 186 17.01 11.67 2.39
CA VAL A 186 16.76 11.09 1.07
C VAL A 186 16.36 12.16 0.07
N ASP A 187 17.03 12.15 -1.08
CA ASP A 187 16.72 13.02 -2.21
C ASP A 187 15.32 12.66 -2.81
N PRO A 188 14.36 13.60 -2.80
CA PRO A 188 13.03 13.39 -3.40
C PRO A 188 13.06 13.02 -4.89
N THR A 189 14.13 13.35 -5.64
CA THR A 189 14.25 12.96 -7.06
C THR A 189 14.29 11.44 -7.24
N GLN A 190 14.70 10.68 -6.21
CA GLN A 190 14.64 9.21 -6.24
C GLN A 190 13.20 8.69 -6.29
N GLY A 191 12.24 9.39 -5.67
CA GLY A 191 10.82 9.05 -5.76
C GLY A 191 10.29 9.16 -7.19
N LYS A 192 10.80 10.12 -7.98
CA LYS A 192 10.47 10.23 -9.41
C LYS A 192 10.97 9.02 -10.20
N ARG A 193 12.18 8.53 -9.91
CA ARG A 193 12.71 7.30 -10.53
C ARG A 193 11.87 6.07 -10.17
N ALA A 194 11.40 6.00 -8.92
CA ALA A 194 10.47 4.95 -8.51
C ALA A 194 9.18 5.01 -9.33
N TRP A 195 8.58 6.18 -9.52
CA TRP A 195 7.44 6.35 -10.43
C TRP A 195 7.75 5.87 -11.85
N GLU A 196 8.83 6.36 -12.47
CA GLU A 196 9.26 6.00 -13.83
C GLU A 196 9.38 4.48 -14.02
N SER A 197 9.89 3.75 -13.02
CA SER A 197 10.02 2.29 -13.07
C SER A 197 8.69 1.53 -13.07
N THR A 198 7.58 2.17 -12.64
CA THR A 198 6.24 1.55 -12.59
C THR A 198 5.37 1.84 -13.82
N GLN A 199 5.72 2.86 -14.62
CA GLN A 199 4.86 3.35 -15.72
C GLN A 199 4.56 2.31 -16.79
N ARG A 200 5.43 1.31 -16.95
CA ARG A 200 5.31 0.25 -17.97
C ARG A 200 4.44 -0.93 -17.54
N LEU A 201 3.97 -0.95 -16.29
CA LEU A 201 3.11 -2.03 -15.81
C LEU A 201 1.72 -1.92 -16.41
N ASP A 202 1.20 -3.01 -16.99
CA ASP A 202 -0.16 -3.06 -17.57
C ASP A 202 -1.22 -2.42 -16.68
N VAL A 203 -1.20 -2.71 -15.37
CA VAL A 203 -2.19 -2.17 -14.44
C VAL A 203 -2.06 -0.66 -14.24
N VAL A 204 -0.83 -0.14 -14.26
CA VAL A 204 -0.57 1.30 -14.18
C VAL A 204 -1.03 1.95 -15.46
N GLN A 205 -0.70 1.36 -16.62
CA GLN A 205 -1.16 1.87 -17.91
C GLN A 205 -2.68 1.89 -18.05
N GLN A 206 -3.37 0.84 -17.59
CA GLN A 206 -4.83 0.78 -17.60
C GLN A 206 -5.46 1.95 -16.83
N ILE A 207 -4.88 2.33 -15.69
CA ILE A 207 -5.34 3.48 -14.91
C ILE A 207 -4.95 4.80 -15.59
N SER A 208 -3.72 4.89 -16.10
CA SER A 208 -3.15 6.08 -16.74
C SER A 208 -3.72 6.39 -18.14
N ARG A 209 -4.66 5.58 -18.66
CA ARG A 209 -5.48 5.91 -19.84
C ARG A 209 -6.43 7.09 -19.59
N TYR A 210 -6.68 7.41 -18.33
CA TYR A 210 -7.48 8.54 -17.89
C TYR A 210 -6.60 9.54 -17.10
N PRO A 211 -7.07 10.79 -16.90
CA PRO A 211 -6.44 11.71 -15.96
C PRO A 211 -6.25 11.01 -14.60
N HIS A 212 -5.03 11.07 -14.07
CA HIS A 212 -4.63 10.34 -12.88
C HIS A 212 -3.63 11.16 -12.06
N ARG A 213 -3.48 10.76 -10.80
CA ARG A 213 -2.54 11.34 -9.84
C ARG A 213 -1.66 10.23 -9.26
N VAL A 214 -0.48 10.62 -8.79
CA VAL A 214 0.51 9.69 -8.26
C VAL A 214 1.04 10.21 -6.93
N LEU A 215 0.96 9.36 -5.90
CA LEU A 215 1.68 9.53 -4.66
C LEU A 215 2.83 8.53 -4.61
N VAL A 216 4.05 9.01 -4.37
CA VAL A 216 5.21 8.17 -4.07
C VAL A 216 5.61 8.40 -2.63
N TYR A 217 5.61 7.33 -1.83
CA TYR A 217 5.93 7.38 -0.41
C TYR A 217 7.18 6.54 -0.11
N LEU A 218 8.18 7.12 0.57
CA LEU A 218 9.31 6.34 1.09
C LEU A 218 8.93 5.69 2.42
N TYR A 219 8.88 4.35 2.43
CA TYR A 219 8.64 3.55 3.63
C TYR A 219 9.96 2.99 4.19
N PRO A 220 10.51 3.54 5.29
CA PRO A 220 11.85 3.17 5.77
C PRO A 220 11.93 1.88 6.58
N ARG A 221 10.80 1.32 7.09
CA ARG A 221 10.69 0.16 8.01
C ARG A 221 11.47 0.24 9.34
N THR A 222 12.45 1.13 9.43
CA THR A 222 13.29 1.40 10.60
C THR A 222 13.32 2.89 10.90
N VAL A 223 13.65 3.24 12.14
CA VAL A 223 13.91 4.62 12.60
C VAL A 223 15.21 4.71 13.39
N GLY A 224 15.70 5.93 13.59
CA GLY A 224 16.99 6.22 14.24
C GLY A 224 18.17 6.17 13.27
N MET A 225 18.36 5.05 12.57
CA MET A 225 19.33 4.94 11.48
C MET A 225 18.62 4.41 10.23
N PHE A 226 18.43 5.28 9.24
CA PHE A 226 17.85 4.88 7.96
C PHE A 226 18.66 3.73 7.34
N ALA A 227 17.97 2.64 7.00
CA ALA A 227 18.55 1.43 6.42
C ALA A 227 18.01 1.26 4.98
N PRO A 228 18.71 1.79 3.96
CA PRO A 228 18.30 1.73 2.56
C PRO A 228 17.86 0.34 2.09
N GLU A 229 18.53 -0.71 2.54
CA GLU A 229 18.29 -2.10 2.17
C GLU A 229 16.99 -2.69 2.74
N ARG A 230 16.36 -1.99 3.71
CA ARG A 230 15.06 -2.36 4.27
C ARG A 230 13.95 -1.43 3.80
N ALA A 231 14.30 -0.29 3.22
CA ALA A 231 13.33 0.69 2.77
C ALA A 231 12.60 0.23 1.49
N SER A 232 11.42 0.78 1.25
CA SER A 232 10.64 0.50 0.06
C SER A 232 9.98 1.77 -0.45
N TRP A 233 9.86 1.91 -1.77
CA TRP A 233 8.98 2.92 -2.37
C TRP A 233 7.57 2.35 -2.48
N VAL A 234 6.57 3.11 -2.04
CA VAL A 234 5.15 2.80 -2.24
C VAL A 234 4.59 3.81 -3.23
N VAL A 235 4.30 3.34 -4.43
CA VAL A 235 3.74 4.15 -5.52
C VAL A 235 2.24 3.86 -5.61
N VAL A 236 1.42 4.87 -5.33
CA VAL A 236 -0.04 4.81 -5.43
C VAL A 236 -0.47 5.62 -6.64
N VAL A 237 -1.10 4.94 -7.61
CA VAL A 237 -1.63 5.53 -8.84
C VAL A 237 -3.14 5.43 -8.79
N TYR A 238 -3.84 6.52 -9.01
CA TYR A 238 -5.30 6.52 -9.04
C TYR A 238 -5.84 7.50 -10.07
N ASN A 239 -6.90 7.10 -10.78
CA ASN A 239 -7.59 7.99 -11.72
C ASN A 239 -8.43 9.02 -10.96
N ILE A 240 -8.59 10.18 -11.58
CA ILE A 240 -9.48 11.23 -11.14
C ILE A 240 -10.85 10.92 -11.73
N ALA A 241 -11.87 10.86 -10.88
CA ALA A 241 -13.21 10.63 -11.40
C ALA A 241 -13.66 11.77 -12.32
N PRO A 242 -14.38 11.46 -13.40
CA PRO A 242 -15.02 12.49 -14.21
C PRO A 242 -15.93 13.32 -13.31
N GLN A 243 -15.74 14.64 -13.29
CA GLN A 243 -16.65 15.49 -12.53
C GLN A 243 -18.05 15.35 -13.12
N ARG A 244 -19.01 14.90 -12.30
CA ARG A 244 -20.43 14.90 -12.67
C ARG A 244 -20.83 16.34 -12.91
N HIS A 245 -20.86 16.75 -14.17
CA HIS A 245 -21.47 18.02 -14.53
C HIS A 245 -22.94 17.91 -14.12
N ARG A 246 -23.33 18.63 -13.06
CA ARG A 246 -24.76 18.80 -12.75
C ARG A 246 -25.34 19.58 -13.94
N PRO A 247 -26.35 19.03 -14.64
CA PRO A 247 -27.02 19.74 -15.71
C PRO A 247 -27.72 21.02 -15.20
#